data_AF-A0A655EHW8-F1
#
_entry.id   AF-A0A655EHW8-F1
#
_cell.length_a   1.000
_cell.length_b   1.000
_cell.length_c   1.000
_cell.angle_alpha   90.00
_cell.angle_beta   90.00
_cell.angle_gamma   90.00
#
_symmetry.space_group_name_H-M   'P 1'
#
loop_
_entity.id
_entity.type
_entity.pdbx_description
1 polymer ?
#
loop_
_entity_poly.entity_id
_entity_poly.type
_entity_poly.pdbx_seq_one_letter_code
_entity_poly.pdbx_strand_id
1 'polypeptide(L)' 'MQAVRSVRMRWIGHRLHADAELDVDPALDLAQAHRIAHDAEHELTHTVPKLTTALIHAYPAEHGSSIPDRGRTVE' A
#
# COMPACT_ATOMS: atom_id res chain seq x y z
N MET A 1 3.31 11.79 8.47
CA MET A 1 2.97 11.83 7.02
C MET A 1 2.48 10.47 6.58
N GLN A 2 1.59 10.39 5.58
CA GLN A 2 1.16 9.11 5.01
C GLN A 2 1.38 9.12 3.50
N ALA A 3 2.04 8.08 2.97
CA ALA A 3 2.33 7.95 1.54
C ALA A 3 2.19 6.50 1.06
N VAL A 4 1.89 6.32 -0.22
CA VAL A 4 1.90 5.00 -0.86
C VAL A 4 3.29 4.78 -1.45
N ARG A 5 3.98 3.73 -1.01
CA ARG A 5 5.34 3.39 -1.44
C ARG A 5 5.33 2.54 -2.70
N SER A 6 4.48 1.52 -2.72
CA SER A 6 4.37 0.60 -3.85
C SER A 6 2.97 0.01 -3.91
N VAL A 7 2.52 -0.33 -5.12
CA VAL A 7 1.34 -1.15 -5.34
C VAL A 7 1.68 -2.16 -6.42
N ARG A 8 1.44 -3.43 -6.13
CA ARG A 8 1.58 -4.53 -7.07
C ARG A 8 0.26 -5.26 -7.16
N MET A 9 -0.14 -5.58 -8.38
CA MET A 9 -1.33 -6.37 -8.62
C MET A 9 -1.02 -7.55 -9.52
N ARG A 10 -1.67 -8.67 -9.25
CA ARG A 10 -1.54 -9.89 -10.05
C ARG A 10 -2.89 -10.53 -10.30
N TRP A 11 -3.07 -11.04 -11.51
CA TRP A 11 -4.21 -11.89 -11.84
C TRP A 11 -3.95 -13.32 -11.37
N ILE A 12 -4.95 -13.92 -10.73
CA ILE A 12 -4.97 -15.32 -10.34
C ILE A 12 -6.29 -15.90 -10.83
N GLY A 13 -6.23 -16.66 -11.93
CA GLY A 13 -7.43 -17.16 -12.60
C GLY A 13 -8.27 -16.01 -13.16
N HIS A 14 -9.43 -15.76 -12.56
CA HIS A 14 -10.35 -14.68 -12.97
C HIS A 14 -10.42 -13.49 -11.98
N ARG A 15 -9.53 -13.49 -10.97
CA ARG A 15 -9.57 -12.56 -9.85
C ARG A 15 -8.25 -11.82 -9.71
N LEU A 16 -8.34 -10.57 -9.27
CA LEU A 16 -7.19 -9.72 -8.99
C LEU A 16 -6.82 -9.84 -7.50
N HIS A 17 -5.52 -9.82 -7.21
CA HIS A 17 -4.96 -9.73 -5.88
C HIS A 17 -3.98 -8.56 -5.85
N ALA A 18 -4.01 -7.78 -4.77
CA ALA A 18 -3.13 -6.64 -4.57
C ALA A 18 -2.22 -6.84 -3.36
N ASP A 19 -1.04 -6.25 -3.46
CA ASP A 19 -0.08 -6.05 -2.38
C ASP A 19 0.33 -4.57 -2.44
N ALA A 20 0.24 -3.88 -1.31
CA ALA A 20 0.58 -2.46 -1.23
C ALA A 20 1.38 -2.16 0.03
N GLU A 21 2.34 -1.26 -0.14
CA GLU A 21 3.19 -0.77 0.94
C GLU A 21 2.84 0.69 1.22
N LEU A 22 2.62 1.01 2.50
CA LEU A 22 2.29 2.36 2.98
C LEU A 22 3.35 2.83 3.97
N ASP A 23 3.80 4.06 3.80
CA ASP A 23 4.54 4.77 4.83
C ASP A 23 3.52 5.51 5.71
N VAL A 24 3.55 5.25 7.02
CA VAL A 24 2.66 5.84 8.02
C VAL A 24 3.47 6.65 9.03
N ASP A 25 2.83 7.62 9.66
CA ASP A 25 3.51 8.46 10.65
C ASP A 25 4.00 7.60 11.84
N PRO A 26 5.30 7.64 12.21
CA PRO A 26 5.83 6.83 13.30
C PRO A 26 5.31 7.25 14.68
N ALA A 27 4.64 8.40 14.80
CA ALA A 27 3.95 8.79 16.02
C ALA A 27 2.61 8.08 16.23
N LEU A 28 2.11 7.36 15.22
CA LEU A 28 0.89 6.56 15.35
C LEU A 28 1.14 5.33 16.21
N ASP A 29 0.16 5.01 17.06
CA ASP A 29 0.14 3.72 17.72
C ASP A 29 -0.19 2.59 16.72
N LEU A 30 0.07 1.35 17.14
CA LEU A 30 -0.16 0.17 16.32
C LEU A 30 -1.64 0.02 15.91
N ALA A 31 -2.58 0.43 16.76
CA ALA A 31 -4.01 0.31 16.47
C ALA A 31 -4.46 1.33 15.41
N GLN A 32 -3.89 2.52 15.41
CA GLN A 32 -4.07 3.54 14.37
C GLN A 32 -3.47 3.07 13.04
N ALA A 33 -2.25 2.55 13.06
CA ALA A 33 -1.62 1.99 11.86
C ALA A 33 -2.43 0.81 11.28
N HIS A 34 -2.94 -0.07 12.15
CA HIS A 34 -3.81 -1.17 11.75
C HIS A 34 -5.12 -0.68 11.13
N ARG A 35 -5.78 0.33 11.72
CA ARG A 35 -7.00 0.92 11.15
C ARG A 35 -6.77 1.48 9.76
N ILE A 36 -5.69 2.23 9.56
CA ILE A 36 -5.31 2.75 8.25
C ILE A 36 -5.15 1.62 7.23
N ALA A 37 -4.45 0.55 7.58
CA ALA A 37 -4.24 -0.60 6.70
C ALA A 37 -5.56 -1.32 6.38
N HIS A 38 -6.42 -1.50 7.37
CA HIS A 38 -7.72 -2.13 7.23
C HIS A 38 -8.67 -1.30 6.35
N ASP A 39 -8.73 0.01 6.57
CA ASP A 39 -9.58 0.90 5.78
C ASP A 39 -9.11 0.95 4.32
N ALA A 40 -7.80 0.95 4.08
CA ALA A 40 -7.24 0.85 2.74
C ALA A 40 -7.59 -0.48 2.04
N GLU A 41 -7.51 -1.60 2.76
CA GLU A 41 -7.89 -2.93 2.26
C GLU A 41 -9.39 -2.99 1.89
N HIS A 42 -10.24 -2.46 2.77
CA HIS A 42 -11.67 -2.36 2.57
C HIS A 42 -12.01 -1.52 1.33
N GLU A 43 -11.47 -0.30 1.25
CA GLU A 43 -11.72 0.60 0.12
C GLU A 43 -11.22 0.00 -1.20
N LEU A 44 -10.03 -0.61 -1.22
CA LEU A 44 -9.50 -1.25 -2.42
C LEU A 44 -10.41 -2.40 -2.89
N THR A 45 -10.76 -3.31 -1.98
CA THR A 45 -11.61 -4.47 -2.34
C THR A 45 -13.03 -4.05 -2.72
N HIS A 46 -13.52 -2.93 -2.21
CA HIS A 46 -14.84 -2.39 -2.55
C HIS A 46 -14.85 -1.65 -3.90
N THR A 47 -13.80 -0.87 -4.19
CA THR A 47 -13.78 0.04 -5.34
C THR A 47 -13.13 -0.56 -6.58
N VAL A 48 -12.22 -1.53 -6.44
CA VAL A 48 -11.49 -2.12 -7.56
C VAL A 48 -12.21 -3.39 -8.07
N PRO A 49 -12.75 -3.38 -9.30
CA PRO A 49 -13.47 -4.54 -9.81
C PRO A 49 -12.60 -5.80 -9.85
N LYS A 50 -13.18 -6.93 -9.43
CA LYS A 50 -12.55 -8.26 -9.40
C LYS A 50 -11.37 -8.39 -8.41
N LEU A 51 -11.04 -7.34 -7.64
CA LEU A 51 -10.08 -7.45 -6.55
C LEU A 51 -10.71 -8.25 -5.41
N THR A 52 -10.10 -9.36 -5.04
CA THR A 52 -10.61 -10.19 -3.94
C THR A 52 -9.94 -9.85 -2.61
N THR A 53 -8.65 -9.50 -2.65
CA THR A 53 -7.90 -9.22 -1.43
C THR A 53 -6.80 -8.21 -1.73
N ALA A 54 -6.51 -7.37 -0.75
CA ALA A 54 -5.37 -6.46 -0.79
C ALA A 54 -4.56 -6.65 0.50
N LEU A 55 -3.32 -7.11 0.38
CA LEU A 55 -2.42 -7.16 1.52
C LEU A 55 -1.77 -5.79 1.70
N ILE A 56 -1.92 -5.17 2.88
CA ILE A 56 -1.38 -3.86 3.17
C ILE A 56 -0.27 -3.96 4.21
N HIS A 57 0.94 -3.57 3.82
CA HIS A 57 2.10 -3.46 4.71
C HIS A 57 2.31 -2.00 5.11
N ALA A 58 2.14 -1.70 6.39
CA ALA A 58 2.40 -0.37 6.93
C ALA A 58 3.81 -0.31 7.56
N TYR A 59 4.62 0.63 7.08
CA TYR A 59 5.96 0.91 7.58
C TYR A 59 5.99 2.31 8.22
N PRO A 60 6.71 2.51 9.33
CA PRO A 60 6.95 3.86 9.82
C PRO A 60 7.74 4.65 8.78
N ALA A 61 7.24 5.85 8.44
CA ALA A 61 7.93 6.75 7.54
C ALA A 61 9.28 7.15 8.15
N GLU A 62 10.36 6.99 7.38
CA GLU A 62 11.66 7.53 7.76
C GLU A 62 11.58 9.06 7.69
N HIS A 63 11.84 9.74 8.80
CA HIS A 63 11.99 11.19 8.82
C HIS A 63 13.32 11.58 8.14
N GLY A 64 13.39 11.47 6.82
CA GLY A 64 14.59 11.79 6.06
C GLY A 64 14.63 11.19 4.67
N SER A 65 14.41 12.05 3.68
CA SER A 65 14.66 11.85 2.24
C SER A 65 13.53 11.22 1.42
N SER A 66 12.71 12.10 0.85
CA SER A 66 12.08 11.88 -0.45
C SER A 66 13.13 11.42 -1.47
N ILE A 67 13.16 10.13 -1.80
CA ILE A 67 13.91 9.66 -2.97
C ILE A 67 13.09 10.04 -4.21
N PRO A 68 13.65 10.80 -5.17
CA PRO A 68 12.94 11.12 -6.40
C PRO A 68 12.80 9.85 -7.24
N ASP A 69 11.61 9.67 -7.83
CA ASP A 69 11.27 8.62 -8.77
C ASP A 69 12.38 8.42 -9.82
N ARG A 70 13.18 7.36 -9.66
CA ARG A 70 14.02 6.87 -10.74
C ARG A 70 13.16 5.94 -11.58
N GLY A 71 12.53 6.56 -12.58
CA GLY A 71 12.08 5.89 -13.78
C GLY A 71 13.14 4.87 -14.22
N ARG A 72 12.70 3.63 -14.27
CA ARG A 72 13.41 2.49 -14.83
C ARG A 72 13.75 2.81 -16.30
N THR A 73 14.98 3.25 -16.58
CA THR A 73 15.53 3.14 -17.93
C THR A 73 15.81 1.65 -18.16
N VAL A 74 15.03 1.07 -19.06
CA VAL A 74 15.31 -0.23 -19.67
C VAL A 74 16.50 -0.06 -20.61
N GLU A 75 17.51 -0.92 -20.47
CA GLU A 75 18.44 -1.28 -21.55
C GLU A 75 18.06 -2.69 -22.04
#